data_AF-A0AAI9SWV8-F1
#
_entry.id   AF-A0AAI9SWV8-F1
#
_cell.length_a   1.000
_cell.length_b   1.000
_cell.length_c   1.000
_cell.angle_alpha   90.00
_cell.angle_beta   90.00
_cell.angle_gamma   90.00
#
_symmetry.space_group_name_H-M   'P 1'
#
loop_
_entity.id
_entity.type
_entity.pdbx_description
1 polymer ?
#
loop_
_entity_poly.entity_id
_entity_poly.type
_entity_poly.pdbx_seq_one_letter_code
_entity_poly.pdbx_strand_id
1 'polypeptide(L)'
;MHPQLDKNRFDTCDKLMDALEECHRQEFLKQCLGLCNFEKDQLAQCLHYTRVNDAKERIKQSRERQAKWDRSRKQREEEAYGKNAYLKKVIEVEKQKKSSE
;
A
#
# COMPACT_ATOMS: atom_id res chain seq x y z
N MET A 1 -9.01 0.01 25.24
CA MET A 1 -8.20 -0.35 24.05
C MET A 1 -8.84 -1.45 23.19
N HIS A 2 -9.24 -1.13 21.96
CA HIS A 2 -9.84 -2.09 21.01
C HIS A 2 -8.73 -2.89 20.30
N PRO A 3 -8.78 -4.22 20.23
CA PRO A 3 -7.70 -5.05 19.66
C PRO A 3 -7.32 -4.71 18.20
N GLN A 4 -8.22 -4.08 17.45
CA GLN A 4 -7.99 -3.67 16.06
C GLN A 4 -7.34 -2.27 15.90
N LEU A 5 -7.08 -1.57 17.00
CA LEU A 5 -6.36 -0.29 17.03
C LEU A 5 -4.99 -0.54 17.67
N ASP A 6 -4.07 -1.08 16.87
CA ASP A 6 -2.67 -1.18 17.25
C ASP A 6 -2.07 0.24 17.30
N LYS A 7 -1.68 0.68 18.50
CA LYS A 7 -1.08 1.99 18.76
C LYS A 7 0.17 2.24 17.91
N ASN A 8 0.93 1.19 17.58
CA ASN A 8 2.13 1.35 16.76
C ASN A 8 1.82 1.77 15.32
N ARG A 9 0.60 1.52 14.85
CA ARG A 9 0.16 1.87 13.49
C ARG A 9 -0.54 3.23 13.41
N PHE A 10 -1.11 3.68 14.52
CA PHE A 10 -1.94 4.89 14.58
C PHE A 10 -1.44 5.88 15.64
N ASP A 11 -0.12 5.96 15.80
CA ASP A 11 0.59 6.90 16.68
C ASP A 11 0.11 8.35 16.49
N THR A 12 -0.15 8.73 15.24
CA THR A 12 -0.69 10.05 14.88
C THR A 12 -2.09 10.34 15.44
N CYS A 13 -2.86 9.31 15.78
CA CYS A 13 -4.22 9.42 16.31
C CYS A 13 -4.31 9.14 17.82
N ASP A 14 -3.19 8.90 18.52
CA ASP A 14 -3.17 8.51 19.93
C ASP A 14 -3.94 9.48 20.84
N LYS A 15 -3.77 10.79 20.64
CA LYS A 15 -4.47 11.81 21.44
C LYS A 15 -5.99 11.74 21.30
N LEU A 16 -6.49 11.40 20.11
CA LEU A 16 -7.92 11.23 19.85
C LEU A 16 -8.44 9.92 20.44
N MET A 17 -7.62 8.87 20.45
CA MET A 17 -7.94 7.61 21.12
C MET A 17 -8.05 7.81 22.63
N ASP A 18 -7.09 8.52 23.23
CA ASP A 18 -7.09 8.81 24.67
C ASP A 18 -8.28 9.71 25.06
N ALA A 19 -8.62 10.72 24.24
CA ALA A 19 -9.80 11.58 24.46
C ALA A 19 -11.12 10.79 24.41
N LEU A 20 -11.28 9.89 23.44
CA LEU A 20 -12.46 9.04 23.35
C LEU A 20 -12.54 8.04 24.52
N GLU A 21 -11.40 7.47 24.91
CA GLU A 21 -11.34 6.55 26.05
C GLU A 21 -11.65 7.28 27.35
N GLU A 22 -11.21 8.53 27.50
CA GLU A 22 -11.54 9.38 28.64
C GLU A 22 -13.05 9.68 28.71
N CYS A 23 -13.69 10.00 27.58
CA CYS A 23 -15.14 10.19 27.52
C CYS A 23 -15.90 8.91 27.92
N HIS A 24 -15.44 7.75 27.46
CA HIS A 24 -16.03 6.45 27.84
C HIS A 24 -15.76 6.05 29.29
N ARG A 25 -14.65 6.49 29.90
CA ARG A 25 -14.32 6.22 31.31
C ARG A 25 -15.22 6.98 32.29
N GLN A 26 -15.70 8.16 31.91
CA GLN A 26 -16.44 9.03 32.83
C GLN A 26 -17.86 8.55 33.10
N GLU A 27 -18.67 8.31 32.07
CA GLU A 27 -20.08 7.91 32.28
C GLU A 27 -20.61 7.03 31.13
N PHE A 28 -20.93 5.77 31.43
CA PHE A 28 -21.49 4.82 30.47
C PHE A 28 -22.80 5.31 29.81
N LEU A 29 -23.63 6.05 30.55
CA LEU A 29 -24.87 6.63 30.00
C LEU A 29 -24.59 7.69 28.93
N LYS A 30 -23.52 8.50 29.07
CA LYS A 30 -23.11 9.47 28.05
C LYS A 30 -22.70 8.78 26.75
N GLN A 31 -22.04 7.63 26.85
CA GLN A 31 -21.71 6.80 25.69
C GLN A 31 -22.97 6.27 24.99
N CYS A 32 -23.93 5.74 25.74
CA CYS A 32 -25.19 5.23 25.16
C CYS A 32 -26.04 6.32 24.51
N LEU A 33 -26.03 7.53 25.06
CA LEU A 33 -26.77 8.69 24.55
C LEU A 33 -26.04 9.42 23.41
N GLY A 34 -24.82 9.01 23.06
CA GLY A 34 -24.06 9.58 21.95
C GLY A 34 -23.36 10.91 22.25
N LEU A 35 -23.14 11.25 23.52
CA LEU A 35 -22.43 12.49 23.89
C LEU A 35 -20.93 12.46 23.56
N CYS A 36 -20.34 11.28 23.37
CA CYS A 36 -18.94 11.10 22.93
C CYS A 36 -18.78 11.03 21.40
N ASN A 37 -19.79 11.45 20.62
CA ASN A 37 -19.75 11.33 19.16
C ASN A 37 -18.70 12.24 18.51
N PHE A 38 -18.38 13.38 19.12
CA PHE A 38 -17.40 14.33 18.58
C PHE A 38 -16.00 13.73 18.54
N GLU A 39 -15.51 13.20 19.66
CA GLU A 39 -14.21 12.54 19.76
C GLU A 39 -14.16 11.31 18.87
N LYS A 40 -15.26 10.55 18.80
CA LYS A 40 -15.41 9.38 17.93
C LYS A 40 -15.28 9.76 16.45
N ASP A 41 -15.93 10.82 16.01
CA ASP A 41 -15.92 11.26 14.62
C ASP A 41 -14.54 11.79 14.21
N GLN A 42 -13.90 12.56 15.08
CA GLN A 42 -12.51 13.00 14.86
C GLN A 42 -11.55 11.82 14.76
N LEU A 43 -11.67 10.86 15.67
CA LEU A 43 -10.85 9.65 15.63
C LEU A 43 -11.10 8.86 14.34
N ALA A 44 -12.36 8.69 13.92
CA ALA A 44 -12.70 8.00 12.68
C ALA A 44 -12.07 8.67 11.46
N GLN A 45 -12.09 10.01 11.39
CA GLN A 45 -11.46 10.77 10.32
C GLN A 45 -9.93 10.58 10.31
N CYS A 46 -9.29 10.67 11.48
CA CYS A 46 -7.84 10.47 11.61
C CYS A 46 -7.42 9.08 11.14
N LEU A 47 -8.14 8.04 11.58
CA LEU A 47 -7.86 6.66 11.19
C LEU A 47 -8.11 6.42 9.70
N HIS A 48 -9.15 7.02 9.14
CA HIS A 48 -9.43 6.95 7.70
C HIS A 48 -8.28 7.58 6.89
N TYR A 49 -7.87 8.79 7.26
CA TYR A 49 -6.77 9.50 6.63
C TYR A 49 -5.47 8.70 6.65
N THR A 50 -5.11 8.15 7.81
CA THR A 50 -3.91 7.31 7.98
C THR A 50 -3.97 6.08 7.08
N ARG A 51 -5.10 5.35 7.08
CA ARG A 51 -5.26 4.17 6.20
C ARG A 51 -5.12 4.49 4.71
N VAL A 52 -5.68 5.61 4.27
CA VAL A 52 -5.61 6.05 2.88
C VAL A 52 -4.18 6.42 2.50
N ASN A 53 -3.45 7.12 3.38
CA ASN A 53 -2.07 7.50 3.12
C ASN A 53 -1.11 6.31 3.13
N ASP A 54 -1.27 5.38 4.08
CA ASP A 54 -0.54 4.11 4.07
C ASP A 54 -0.73 3.34 2.76
N ALA A 55 -1.96 3.32 2.25
CA ALA A 55 -2.27 2.66 0.99
C ALA A 55 -1.61 3.38 -0.19
N LYS A 56 -1.69 4.72 -0.24
CA LYS A 56 -1.04 5.53 -1.28
C LYS A 56 0.47 5.32 -1.30
N GLU A 57 1.12 5.34 -0.13
CA GLU A 57 2.56 5.16 -0.01
C GLU A 57 2.98 3.75 -0.43
N ARG A 58 2.24 2.71 -0.01
CA ARG A 58 2.48 1.33 -0.47
C ARG A 58 2.33 1.18 -1.98
N ILE A 59 1.33 1.81 -2.59
CA ILE A 59 1.13 1.81 -4.05
C ILE A 59 2.32 2.49 -4.74
N LYS A 60 2.76 3.65 -4.24
CA LYS A 60 3.91 4.37 -4.77
C LYS A 60 5.18 3.53 -4.73
N GLN A 61 5.50 2.94 -3.57
CA GLN A 61 6.66 2.06 -3.40
C GLN A 61 6.58 0.80 -4.27
N SER A 62 5.38 0.24 -4.46
CA SER A 62 5.16 -0.89 -5.38
C SER A 62 5.48 -0.50 -6.82
N ARG A 63 4.97 0.64 -7.29
CA ARG A 63 5.24 1.16 -8.65
C ARG A 63 6.72 1.47 -8.86
N GLU A 64 7.39 2.05 -7.87
CA GLU A 64 8.83 2.31 -7.94
C GLU A 64 9.66 1.02 -8.04
N ARG A 65 9.31 0.00 -7.25
CA ARG A 65 9.94 -1.33 -7.32
C ARG A 65 9.71 -1.99 -8.66
N GLN A 66 8.48 -1.97 -9.16
CA GLN A 66 8.13 -2.52 -10.47
C GLN A 66 8.93 -1.83 -11.58
N ALA A 67 8.99 -0.48 -11.57
CA ALA A 67 9.73 0.27 -12.57
C ALA A 67 11.25 0.00 -12.51
N LYS A 68 11.83 -0.18 -11.33
CA LYS A 68 13.24 -0.59 -11.17
C LYS A 68 13.47 -1.98 -11.76
N TRP A 69 12.60 -2.93 -11.41
CA TRP A 69 12.70 -4.31 -11.90
C TRP A 69 12.57 -4.39 -13.43
N ASP A 70 11.59 -3.66 -14.00
CA ASP A 70 11.39 -3.61 -15.44
C ASP A 70 12.58 -2.99 -16.19
N ARG A 71 13.19 -1.93 -15.64
CA ARG A 71 14.43 -1.35 -16.20
C ARG A 71 15.58 -2.35 -16.17
N SER A 72 15.83 -2.99 -15.04
CA SER A 72 16.90 -3.99 -14.90
C SER A 72 16.67 -5.21 -15.79
N ARG A 73 15.41 -5.64 -15.96
CA ARG A 73 15.04 -6.73 -16.88
C ARG A 73 15.32 -6.36 -18.34
N LYS A 74 14.89 -5.17 -18.77
CA LYS A 74 15.13 -4.67 -20.13
C LYS A 74 16.62 -4.53 -20.43
N GLN A 75 17.38 -3.94 -19.50
CA GLN A 75 18.83 -3.82 -19.65
C GLN A 75 19.50 -5.19 -19.83
N ARG A 76 19.16 -6.17 -18.99
CA ARG A 76 19.70 -7.53 -19.11
C ARG A 76 19.32 -8.20 -20.44
N GLU A 77 18.09 -8.00 -20.90
CA GLU A 77 17.63 -8.54 -22.18
C GLU A 77 18.37 -7.90 -23.37
N GLU A 78 18.62 -6.58 -23.31
CA GLU A 78 19.40 -5.87 -24.33
C GLU A 78 20.89 -6.28 -24.32
N GLU A 79 21.48 -6.50 -23.14
CA GLU A 79 22.84 -7.02 -23.00
C GLU A 79 22.97 -8.45 -23.56
N ALA A 80 21.97 -9.30 -23.33
CA ALA A 80 22.00 -10.70 -23.77
C ALA A 80 21.67 -10.89 -25.26
N TYR A 81 20.73 -10.11 -25.81
CA TYR A 81 20.17 -10.35 -27.15
C TYR A 81 20.29 -9.14 -28.09
N GLY A 82 21.01 -8.09 -27.70
CA GLY A 82 21.13 -6.85 -28.44
C GLY A 82 19.86 -5.98 -28.36
N LYS A 83 19.92 -4.80 -28.98
CA LYS A 83 18.84 -3.80 -28.95
C LYS A 83 17.48 -4.43 -29.33
N ASN A 84 16.45 -4.21 -28.50
CA ASN A 84 15.10 -4.75 -28.69
C ASN A 84 15.04 -6.29 -28.85
N ALA A 85 15.95 -7.02 -28.19
CA ALA A 85 16.08 -8.47 -28.26
C ALA A 85 16.24 -9.00 -29.70
N TYR A 86 16.94 -8.26 -30.55
CA TYR A 86 17.09 -8.57 -31.98
C TYR A 86 17.58 -10.00 -32.22
N LEU A 87 18.65 -10.43 -31.54
CA LEU A 87 19.22 -11.77 -31.70
C LEU A 87 18.22 -12.87 -31.34
N LYS A 88 17.41 -12.66 -30.29
CA LYS A 88 16.37 -13.60 -29.89
C LYS A 88 15.33 -13.80 -30.99
N LYS A 89 14.89 -12.70 -31.62
CA LYS A 89 13.93 -12.74 -32.74
C LYS A 89 14.50 -13.47 -33.94
N VAL A 90 15.76 -13.25 -34.27
CA VAL A 90 16.43 -13.94 -35.39
C VAL A 90 16.52 -15.45 -35.12
N ILE A 91 16.95 -15.86 -33.92
CA ILE A 91 17.02 -17.28 -33.52
C ILE A 91 15.64 -17.94 -33.62
N GLU A 92 14.59 -17.24 -33.20
CA GLU A 92 13.22 -17.76 -33.24
C GLU A 92 12.71 -17.95 -34.67
N VAL A 93 12.99 -17.00 -35.58
CA VAL A 93 12.67 -17.11 -37.01
C VAL A 93 13.40 -18.29 -37.65
N GLU A 94 14.71 -18.44 -37.39
CA GLU A 94 15.50 -19.54 -37.96
C GLU A 94 15.05 -20.91 -37.43
N LYS A 95 14.66 -20.99 -36.15
CA LYS A 95 14.07 -22.22 -35.58
C LYS A 95 12.74 -22.57 -36.25
N GLN A 96 11.88 -21.58 -36.50
CA GLN A 96 10.60 -21.79 -37.17
C GLN A 96 10.80 -22.30 -38.60
N LYS A 97 11.71 -21.70 -39.38
CA LYS A 97 12.05 -22.16 -40.73
C LYS A 97 12.49 -23.64 -40.75
N LYS A 98 13.41 -24.02 -39.84
CA LYS A 98 13.88 -25.41 -39.70
C LYS A 98 12.81 -26.40 -39.25
N SER A 99 11.74 -25.95 -38.60
CA SER A 99 10.62 -26.81 -38.21
C SER A 99 9.56 -26.97 -39.29
N SER A 100 9.60 -26.13 -40.33
CA SER A 100 8.69 -26.16 -41.48
C SER A 100 9.29 -26.83 -42.73
N GLU A 101 10.58 -27.22 -42.68
CA GLU A 101 11.27 -28.08 -43.65
C GLU A 101 11.25 -29.55 -43.18
#